data_AF-A0A3B9L275-F1
#
_entry.id   AF-A0A3B9L275-F1
#
_cell.length_a   1.000
_cell.length_b   1.000
_cell.length_c   1.000
_cell.angle_alpha   90.00
_cell.angle_beta   90.00
_cell.angle_gamma   90.00
#
_symmetry.space_group_name_H-M   'P 1'
#
loop_
_entity.id
_entity.type
_entity.pdbx_description
1 polymer ?
#
loop_
_entity_poly.entity_id
_entity_poly.type
_entity_poly.pdbx_seq_one_letter_code
_entity_poly.pdbx_strand_id
1 'polypeptide(L)'
;ERTHLIGAFGANMAVISDFGTAAEAFNALKSDPVNAANMARSEFDHMGIAAVRANGKIYIVQLFSGVEGRVDSPSPDYVSSKVNSEVRLAQAR
;
A
#
# COMPACT_ATOMS: atom_id res chain seq x y z
N GLU A 1 5.75 -3.55 -13.93
CA GLU A 1 4.44 -3.09 -14.44
C GLU A 1 3.56 -2.68 -13.27
N ARG A 2 2.93 -1.51 -13.31
CA ARG A 2 1.95 -1.06 -12.30
C ARG A 2 0.55 -1.40 -12.82
N THR A 3 0.13 -2.65 -12.64
CA THR A 3 -1.15 -3.14 -13.18
C THR A 3 -2.35 -2.88 -12.27
N HIS A 4 -2.14 -2.34 -11.06
CA HIS A 4 -3.18 -2.17 -10.04
C HIS A 4 -3.07 -0.78 -9.37
N LEU A 5 -4.21 -0.13 -9.16
CA LEU A 5 -4.31 1.09 -8.35
C LEU A 5 -4.53 0.68 -6.88
N ILE A 6 -3.60 1.04 -6.01
CA ILE A 6 -3.73 0.82 -4.57
C ILE A 6 -4.44 2.05 -3.99
N GLY A 7 -5.69 1.89 -3.59
CA GLY A 7 -6.52 2.95 -2.98
C GLY A 7 -6.32 3.07 -1.47
N ALA A 8 -6.01 1.94 -0.82
CA ALA A 8 -5.74 1.88 0.60
C ALA A 8 -4.50 1.02 0.87
N PHE A 9 -3.65 1.45 1.82
CA PHE A 9 -2.46 0.71 2.24
C PHE A 9 -2.33 0.71 3.77
N GLY A 10 -1.85 -0.40 4.31
CA GLY A 10 -1.59 -0.55 5.74
C GLY A 10 -0.38 -1.43 6.01
N ALA A 11 0.22 -1.28 7.17
CA ALA A 11 1.33 -2.11 7.61
C ALA A 11 1.25 -2.38 9.11
N ASN A 12 1.62 -3.60 9.50
CA ASN A 12 1.83 -3.99 10.88
C ASN A 12 3.26 -4.49 11.06
N MET A 13 3.82 -4.28 12.25
CA MET A 13 5.10 -4.85 12.65
C MET A 13 5.02 -5.41 14.07
N ALA A 14 5.70 -6.53 14.28
CA ALA A 14 6.00 -7.06 15.61
C ALA A 14 7.42 -7.62 15.65
N VAL A 15 8.00 -7.64 16.84
CA VAL A 15 9.31 -8.26 17.09
C VAL A 15 9.14 -9.24 18.25
N ILE A 16 9.51 -10.50 18.02
CA ILE A 16 9.41 -11.56 19.02
C ILE A 16 10.75 -12.27 19.22
N SER A 17 10.80 -13.18 20.19
CA SER A 17 11.93 -14.07 20.43
C SER A 17 12.32 -14.87 19.16
N ASP A 18 13.60 -15.17 18.97
CA ASP A 18 14.08 -16.02 17.85
C ASP A 18 13.55 -17.46 17.88
N PHE A 19 13.05 -17.91 19.03
CA PHE A 19 12.34 -19.19 19.20
C PHE A 19 10.82 -19.06 19.20
N GLY A 20 10.30 -17.86 18.88
CA GLY A 20 8.87 -17.58 18.90
C GLY A 20 8.09 -18.38 17.84
N THR A 21 6.88 -18.75 18.21
CA THR A 21 5.91 -19.48 17.38
C THR A 21 5.05 -18.53 16.54
N ALA A 22 4.36 -19.08 15.54
CA ALA A 22 3.39 -18.31 14.75
C ALA A 22 2.23 -17.76 15.61
N ALA A 23 1.81 -18.50 16.63
CA ALA A 23 0.76 -18.05 17.56
C ALA A 23 1.23 -16.84 18.38
N GLU A 24 2.48 -16.86 18.88
CA GLU A 24 3.08 -15.73 19.58
C GLU A 24 3.27 -14.52 18.65
N ALA A 25 3.65 -14.74 17.39
CA ALA A 25 3.73 -13.68 16.39
C ALA A 25 2.36 -13.01 16.16
N PHE A 26 1.31 -13.81 15.97
CA PHE A 26 -0.05 -13.31 15.78
C PHE A 26 -0.54 -12.55 17.02
N ASN A 27 -0.31 -13.08 18.21
CA ASN A 27 -0.68 -12.41 19.46
C ASN A 27 0.09 -11.09 19.66
N ALA A 28 1.38 -11.06 19.34
CA ALA A 28 2.19 -9.85 19.41
C ALA A 28 1.68 -8.77 18.45
N LEU A 29 1.38 -9.14 17.20
CA LEU A 29 0.78 -8.21 16.24
C LEU A 29 -0.58 -7.71 16.72
N LYS A 30 -1.45 -8.59 17.21
CA LYS A 30 -2.81 -8.26 17.67
C LYS A 30 -2.84 -7.42 18.96
N SER A 31 -1.78 -7.48 19.76
CA SER A 31 -1.71 -6.71 21.03
C SER A 31 -1.64 -5.20 20.82
N ASP A 32 -1.18 -4.76 19.65
CA ASP A 32 -1.22 -3.35 19.26
C ASP A 32 -2.60 -3.02 18.62
N PRO A 33 -3.32 -1.99 19.10
CA PRO A 33 -4.66 -1.67 18.63
C PRO A 33 -4.69 -1.14 17.19
N VAL A 34 -3.63 -0.48 16.71
CA VAL A 34 -3.52 -0.03 15.32
C VAL A 34 -3.31 -1.23 14.40
N ASN A 35 -2.43 -2.15 14.81
CA ASN A 35 -2.24 -3.40 14.08
C ASN A 35 -3.55 -4.21 14.02
N ALA A 36 -4.25 -4.34 15.14
CA ALA A 36 -5.53 -5.03 15.21
C ALA A 36 -6.59 -4.37 14.32
N ALA A 37 -6.64 -3.04 14.28
CA ALA A 37 -7.53 -2.31 13.38
C ALA A 37 -7.20 -2.60 11.91
N ASN A 38 -5.92 -2.57 11.51
CA ASN A 38 -5.51 -2.91 10.15
C ASN A 38 -5.93 -4.33 9.76
N MET A 39 -5.84 -5.32 10.66
CA MET A 39 -6.27 -6.70 10.40
C MET A 39 -7.77 -6.86 10.17
N ALA A 40 -8.58 -5.92 10.65
CA ALA A 40 -10.04 -5.97 10.58
C ALA A 40 -10.64 -5.03 9.52
N ARG A 41 -9.81 -4.23 8.83
CA ARG A 41 -10.26 -3.29 7.80
C ARG A 41 -10.74 -4.02 6.57
N SER A 42 -12.00 -3.77 6.19
CA SER A 42 -12.64 -4.36 5.02
C SER A 42 -12.09 -3.83 3.69
N GLU A 43 -11.45 -2.67 3.70
CA GLU A 43 -10.85 -2.02 2.53
C GLU A 43 -9.59 -2.73 2.05
N PHE A 44 -9.00 -3.61 2.87
CA PHE A 44 -7.85 -4.42 2.48
C PHE A 44 -8.29 -5.79 1.98
N ASP A 45 -7.97 -6.09 0.72
CA ASP A 45 -8.32 -7.35 0.05
C ASP A 45 -7.08 -8.20 -0.32
N HIS A 46 -5.89 -7.64 -0.16
CA HIS A 46 -4.61 -8.35 -0.33
C HIS A 46 -3.73 -8.17 0.92
N MET A 47 -2.97 -9.21 1.25
CA MET A 47 -2.00 -9.19 2.34
C MET A 47 -0.73 -9.96 1.96
N GLY A 48 0.42 -9.41 2.30
CA GLY A 48 1.71 -10.09 2.29
C GLY A 48 2.32 -10.10 3.70
N ILE A 49 3.00 -11.18 4.06
CA ILE A 49 3.71 -11.29 5.34
C ILE A 49 5.15 -11.75 5.12
N ALA A 50 6.07 -11.14 5.84
CA ALA A 50 7.45 -11.57 5.93
C ALA A 50 7.85 -11.72 7.40
N ALA A 51 8.59 -12.79 7.70
CA ALA A 51 9.21 -13.01 8.98
C ALA A 51 10.71 -13.25 8.76
N VAL A 52 11.55 -12.41 9.35
CA VAL A 52 13.01 -12.48 9.19
C VAL A 52 13.65 -12.63 10.56
N ARG A 53 14.55 -13.62 10.69
CA ARG A 53 15.34 -13.81 11.90
C ARG A 53 16.65 -13.04 11.78
N ALA A 54 16.91 -12.14 12.73
CA ALA A 54 18.14 -11.38 12.82
C ALA A 54 18.39 -10.98 14.29
N ASN A 55 19.65 -10.87 14.70
CA ASN A 55 20.03 -10.35 16.03
C ASN A 55 19.32 -11.04 17.21
N GLY A 56 19.08 -12.36 17.14
CA GLY A 56 18.40 -13.12 18.20
C GLY A 56 16.91 -12.77 18.35
N LYS A 57 16.27 -12.24 17.30
CA LYS A 57 14.83 -11.93 17.25
C LYS A 57 14.22 -12.37 15.91
N ILE A 58 12.90 -12.49 15.88
CA ILE A 58 12.12 -12.55 14.63
C ILE A 58 11.40 -11.22 14.45
N TYR A 59 11.63 -10.59 13.31
CA TYR A 59 10.92 -9.39 12.86
C TYR A 59 9.82 -9.82 11.91
N ILE A 60 8.58 -9.49 12.25
CA ILE A 60 7.40 -9.77 11.42
C ILE A 60 6.89 -8.47 10.84
N VAL A 61 6.66 -8.46 9.53
CA VAL A 61 6.02 -7.37 8.81
C VAL A 61 4.82 -7.92 8.06
N GLN A 62 3.65 -7.33 8.27
CA GLN A 62 2.48 -7.56 7.43
C GLN A 62 2.20 -6.29 6.63
N LEU A 63 1.97 -6.45 5.34
CA LEU A 63 1.55 -5.39 4.44
C LEU A 63 0.15 -5.72 3.94
N PHE A 64 -0.71 -4.70 3.91
CA PHE A 64 -2.08 -4.78 3.43
C PHE A 64 -2.27 -3.81 2.28
N SER A 65 -3.05 -4.20 1.28
CA SER A 65 -3.49 -3.29 0.23
C SER A 65 -4.94 -3.54 -0.12
N GLY A 66 -5.66 -2.46 -0.40
CA GLY A 66 -6.94 -2.45 -1.10
C GLY A 66 -6.72 -2.11 -2.56
N VAL A 67 -7.03 -3.04 -3.46
CA VAL A 67 -6.92 -2.81 -4.91
C VAL A 67 -8.26 -2.32 -5.45
N GLU A 68 -8.31 -1.06 -5.90
CA GLU A 68 -9.55 -0.46 -6.44
C GLU A 68 -9.87 -0.89 -7.89
N GLY A 69 -9.01 -1.72 -8.49
CA GLY A 69 -9.21 -2.27 -9.83
C GLY A 69 -7.89 -2.53 -10.57
N ARG A 70 -8.01 -3.14 -11.76
CA ARG A 70 -6.93 -3.21 -12.74
C ARG A 70 -6.88 -1.92 -13.54
N VAL A 71 -5.68 -1.45 -13.84
CA VAL A 71 -5.47 -0.40 -14.85
C VAL A 71 -5.63 -1.08 -16.22
N ASP A 72 -6.87 -1.24 -16.70
CA ASP A 72 -7.16 -1.91 -17.97
C ASP A 72 -6.92 -1.01 -19.20
N SER A 73 -6.31 0.16 -19.03
CA SER A 73 -5.81 0.98 -20.14
C SER A 73 -4.72 1.92 -19.63
N PRO A 74 -3.61 2.13 -20.36
CA PRO A 74 -2.67 3.19 -20.03
C PRO A 74 -3.46 4.49 -19.94
N SER A 75 -3.29 5.25 -18.85
CA SER A 75 -3.87 6.58 -18.70
C SER A 75 -3.63 7.33 -20.01
N PRO A 76 -4.66 7.97 -20.61
CA PRO A 76 -4.42 8.82 -21.76
C PRO A 76 -3.39 9.85 -21.32
N ASP A 77 -2.25 9.87 -22.02
CA ASP A 77 -1.27 10.93 -21.91
C ASP A 77 -1.98 12.24 -22.28
N TYR A 78 -2.68 12.86 -21.32
CA TYR A 78 -3.04 14.26 -21.39
C TYR A 78 -1.76 15.07 -21.17
N VAL A 79 -0.85 14.94 -22.14
CA VAL A 79 0.06 16.02 -22.48
C VAL A 79 -0.83 17.16 -22.92
N SER A 80 -1.14 18.04 -21.97
CA SER A 80 -1.66 19.38 -22.24
C SER A 80 -0.56 20.19 -22.95
N SER A 81 -0.25 19.81 -24.18
CA SER A 81 0.50 20.63 -25.13
C SER A 81 -0.50 21.29 -26.07
N LYS A 82 -1.39 22.13 -25.52
CA LYS A 82 -2.12 23.16 -26.29
C LYS A 82 -2.83 24.17 -25.38
N VAL A 83 -2.13 24.66 -24.36
CA VAL A 83 -2.40 25.99 -23.81
C VAL A 83 -1.21 26.89 -24.16
N ASN A 84 -1.17 27.38 -25.41
CA ASN A 84 -0.65 28.70 -25.81
C ASN A 84 -0.45 28.79 -27.33
N SER A 85 -1.48 29.21 -28.06
CA SER A 85 -1.28 29.94 -29.32
C SER A 85 -2.51 30.72 -29.81
N GLU A 86 -3.71 30.46 -29.31
CA GLU A 86 -4.93 31.11 -29.86
C GLU A 86 -5.43 32.33 -29.08
N VAL A 87 -4.82 32.68 -27.94
CA VAL A 87 -5.22 33.89 -27.17
C VAL A 87 -4.44 35.16 -27.58
N ARG A 88 -3.54 35.09 -28.58
CA ARG A 88 -2.80 36.26 -29.09
C ARG A 88 -3.15 36.71 -30.52
N LEU A 89 -4.34 36.37 -31.02
CA LEU A 89 -4.87 36.90 -32.29
C LEU A 89 -6.17 37.71 -32.15
N ALA A 90 -6.73 37.82 -30.94
CA ALA A 90 -7.95 38.59 -30.68
C ALA A 90 -7.71 40.05 -30.23
N GLN A 91 -6.48 40.58 -30.32
CA GLN A 91 -6.16 41.99 -30.02
C GLN A 91 -5.52 42.74 -31.20
N ALA A 92 -5.67 42.24 -32.42
CA ALA A 92 -5.26 42.97 -33.62
C ALA A 92 -6.27 42.76 -34.74
N ARG A 93 -7.41 43.46 -34.65
CA ARG A 93 -8.24 43.90 -35.78
C ARG A 93 -9.30 44.88 -35.30
#